data_AF-A0A0F9TA85-F1
#
_entry.id   AF-A0A0F9TA85-F1
#
_cell.length_a   1.000
_cell.length_b   1.000
_cell.length_c   1.000
_cell.angle_alpha   90.00
_cell.angle_beta   90.00
_cell.angle_gamma   90.00
#
_symmetry.space_group_name_H-M   'P 1'
#
loop_
_entity.id
_entity.type
_entity.pdbx_description
1 polymer ?
#
loop_
_entity_poly.entity_id
_entity_poly.type
_entity_poly.pdbx_seq_one_letter_code
_entity_poly.pdbx_strand_id
1 'polypeptide(L)'
;MSELEYWCSPYKITYPYRQVTWLLDAMKELRVGIWPPHPEGRSSGYIDPRIVLKSGEYKAYTENIGNVAGTLERRLKKTGYDGAMAYLVYSCGLSYHEVGRLFCIPEAKTIENVELAIRYCCGRKDKRSTYYQYKKICHDYAQRKQKEIT
;
A
#
# COMPACT_ATOMS: atom_id res chain seq x y z
N MET A 1 17.99 10.00 2.85
CA MET A 1 18.09 8.54 3.11
C MET A 1 17.48 7.85 1.91
N SER A 2 18.26 7.12 1.13
CA SER A 2 17.78 6.42 -0.07
C SER A 2 16.64 5.48 0.29
N GLU A 3 15.55 5.51 -0.48
CA GLU A 3 14.36 4.65 -0.30
C GLU A 3 14.63 3.15 -0.45
N LEU A 4 15.88 2.77 -0.76
CA LEU A 4 16.36 1.44 -1.13
C LEU A 4 16.49 0.40 0.01
N GLU A 5 16.25 0.74 1.27
CA GLU A 5 16.44 -0.21 2.39
C GLU A 5 15.17 -0.52 3.19
N TYR A 6 13.98 -0.22 2.66
CA TYR A 6 12.76 -0.66 3.33
C TYR A 6 12.33 -2.05 2.85
N TRP A 7 12.70 -3.09 3.59
CA TRP A 7 12.21 -4.44 3.38
C TRP A 7 11.42 -4.93 4.60
N CYS A 8 10.30 -5.63 4.37
CA CYS A 8 9.52 -6.24 5.44
C CYS A 8 9.19 -7.70 5.15
N SER A 9 9.26 -8.56 6.18
CA SER A 9 8.83 -9.95 6.08
C SER A 9 7.31 -10.04 5.95
N PRO A 10 6.74 -11.00 5.18
CA PRO A 10 5.29 -11.17 5.04
C PRO A 10 4.56 -11.31 6.37
N TYR A 11 5.19 -11.91 7.39
CA TYR A 11 4.60 -12.11 8.71
C TYR A 11 4.58 -10.84 9.58
N LYS A 12 5.29 -9.79 9.17
CA LYS A 12 5.39 -8.51 9.88
C LYS A 12 4.57 -7.40 9.22
N ILE A 13 3.72 -7.75 8.25
CA ILE A 13 2.86 -6.77 7.58
C ILE A 13 1.75 -6.29 8.52
N THR A 14 1.74 -4.99 8.75
CA THR A 14 0.75 -4.30 9.59
C THR A 14 0.11 -3.10 8.89
N TYR A 15 0.49 -2.86 7.63
CA TYR A 15 0.00 -1.79 6.76
C TYR A 15 0.12 -0.35 7.31
N PRO A 16 1.24 0.07 7.96
CA PRO A 16 1.56 1.49 8.06
C PRO A 16 1.84 2.06 6.67
N TYR A 17 1.75 3.38 6.53
CA TYR A 17 1.89 4.09 5.25
C TYR A 17 3.10 3.63 4.44
N ARG A 18 4.29 3.59 5.06
CA ARG A 18 5.53 3.14 4.41
C ARG A 18 5.50 1.69 3.89
N GLN A 19 4.81 0.78 4.59
CA GLN A 19 4.61 -0.58 4.07
C GLN A 19 3.63 -0.59 2.91
N VAL A 20 2.56 0.20 2.97
CA VAL A 20 1.57 0.25 1.89
C VAL A 20 2.22 0.75 0.61
N THR A 21 2.97 1.85 0.65
CA THR A 21 3.64 2.39 -0.55
C THR A 21 4.68 1.41 -1.11
N TRP A 22 5.49 0.79 -0.24
CA TRP A 22 6.45 -0.25 -0.65
C TRP A 22 5.78 -1.48 -1.27
N LEU A 23 4.68 -1.97 -0.68
CA LEU A 23 3.93 -3.10 -1.24
C LEU A 23 3.24 -2.75 -2.56
N LEU A 24 2.83 -1.49 -2.75
CA LEU A 24 2.24 -1.04 -4.00
C LEU A 24 3.28 -0.92 -5.12
N ASP A 25 4.50 -0.51 -4.78
CA ASP A 25 5.63 -0.53 -5.73
C ASP A 25 5.88 -1.97 -6.22
N ALA A 26 5.87 -2.93 -5.29
CA ALA A 26 6.01 -4.37 -5.56
C ALA A 26 4.74 -5.10 -6.03
N MET A 27 3.68 -4.39 -6.41
CA MET A 27 2.36 -5.00 -6.59
C MET A 27 2.32 -6.00 -7.76
N LYS A 28 3.16 -5.81 -8.77
CA LYS A 28 3.25 -6.71 -9.94
C LYS A 28 3.78 -8.08 -9.54
N GLU A 29 4.81 -8.11 -8.71
CA GLU A 29 5.44 -9.31 -8.16
C GLU A 29 4.50 -10.02 -7.19
N LEU A 30 3.86 -9.27 -6.29
CA LEU A 30 2.94 -9.83 -5.30
C LEU A 30 1.76 -10.57 -5.94
N ARG A 31 1.25 -10.08 -7.07
CA ARG A 31 0.16 -10.73 -7.84
C ARG A 31 0.52 -12.10 -8.39
N VAL A 32 1.79 -12.31 -8.72
CA VAL A 32 2.30 -13.60 -9.22
C VAL A 32 2.87 -14.47 -8.09
N GLY A 33 2.65 -14.07 -6.83
CA GLY A 33 3.12 -14.82 -5.66
C GLY A 33 4.60 -14.65 -5.35
N ILE A 34 5.24 -13.60 -5.89
CA ILE A 34 6.65 -13.29 -5.64
C ILE A 34 6.73 -12.18 -4.59
N TRP A 35 7.49 -12.43 -3.51
CA TRP A 35 7.78 -11.40 -2.53
C TRP A 35 9.05 -10.64 -2.91
N PRO A 36 9.15 -9.32 -2.64
CA PRO A 36 10.37 -8.57 -2.90
C PRO A 36 11.59 -9.20 -2.20
N PRO A 37 12.74 -9.29 -2.89
CA PRO A 37 13.94 -9.89 -2.32
C PRO A 37 14.49 -9.05 -1.16
N HIS A 38 15.11 -9.72 -0.19
CA HIS A 38 15.82 -9.02 0.89
C HIS A 38 17.07 -8.32 0.33
N PRO A 39 17.37 -7.06 0.71
CA PRO A 39 18.50 -6.29 0.16
C PRO A 39 19.86 -6.96 0.38
N GLU A 40 20.03 -7.75 1.44
CA GLU A 40 21.25 -8.55 1.70
C GLU A 40 21.42 -9.78 0.78
N GLY A 41 20.72 -9.86 -0.36
CA GLY A 41 20.96 -10.92 -1.35
C GLY A 41 20.54 -12.33 -0.90
N ARG A 42 19.66 -12.46 0.10
CA ARG A 42 18.99 -13.74 0.39
C ARG A 42 17.96 -13.99 -0.71
N SER A 43 18.45 -14.60 -1.79
CA SER A 43 17.71 -15.05 -2.97
C SER A 43 16.31 -15.52 -2.61
N SER A 44 15.29 -14.70 -2.94
CA SER A 44 13.84 -14.97 -3.17
C SER A 44 13.15 -16.14 -2.43
N GLY A 45 13.71 -16.58 -1.32
CA GLY A 45 13.39 -17.81 -0.59
C GLY A 45 13.82 -17.59 0.86
N TYR A 46 13.20 -16.59 1.49
CA TYR A 46 13.43 -16.22 2.87
C TYR A 46 13.29 -17.45 3.79
N ILE A 47 14.42 -17.98 4.24
CA ILE A 47 14.49 -18.87 5.41
C ILE A 47 14.73 -17.94 6.59
N ASP A 48 13.70 -17.73 7.41
CA ASP A 48 13.89 -17.08 8.70
C ASP A 48 14.85 -17.95 9.53
N PRO A 49 16.00 -17.44 10.00
CA PRO A 49 16.89 -18.23 10.85
C PRO A 49 16.28 -18.62 12.21
N ARG A 50 15.08 -18.09 12.57
CA ARG A 50 14.30 -18.56 13.73
C ARG A 50 13.33 -19.70 13.40
N ILE A 51 13.15 -20.06 12.12
CA ILE A 51 12.40 -21.25 11.67
C ILE A 51 13.39 -22.42 11.52
N VAL A 52 14.05 -22.77 12.63
CA VAL A 52 14.46 -24.16 12.90
C VAL A 52 13.37 -24.78 13.78
N LEU A 53 12.11 -24.55 13.40
CA LEU A 53 10.95 -25.07 14.11
C LEU A 53 10.25 -26.05 13.17
N LYS A 54 10.59 -27.32 13.39
CA LYS A 54 9.78 -28.52 13.16
C LYS A 54 8.79 -28.43 11.99
N SER A 55 9.20 -28.99 10.84
CA SER A 55 8.36 -29.71 9.87
C SER A 55 6.84 -29.39 9.88
N GLY A 56 6.37 -28.53 8.97
CA GLY A 56 4.92 -28.41 8.73
C GLY A 56 4.43 -27.31 7.79
N GLU A 57 5.13 -26.16 7.65
CA GLU A 57 4.48 -24.92 7.17
C GLU A 57 4.98 -24.34 5.84
N TYR A 58 5.50 -25.16 4.92
CA TYR A 58 5.88 -24.64 3.59
C TYR A 58 4.69 -24.11 2.76
N LYS A 59 3.44 -24.50 3.08
CA LYS A 59 2.23 -23.93 2.46
C LYS A 59 1.91 -22.49 2.90
N ALA A 60 2.44 -22.01 4.03
CA ALA A 60 2.00 -20.75 4.64
C ALA A 60 2.52 -19.47 3.95
N TYR A 61 3.61 -19.56 3.19
CA TYR A 61 4.28 -18.37 2.64
C TYR A 61 3.54 -17.79 1.42
N THR A 62 3.32 -18.61 0.40
CA THR A 62 2.59 -18.21 -0.82
C THR A 62 1.16 -17.80 -0.52
N GLU A 63 0.49 -18.51 0.40
CA GLU A 63 -0.83 -18.14 0.91
C GLU A 63 -0.82 -16.75 1.57
N ASN A 64 0.23 -16.40 2.33
CA ASN A 64 0.34 -15.09 2.94
C ASN A 64 0.62 -13.98 1.91
N ILE A 65 1.43 -14.23 0.88
CA ILE A 65 1.62 -13.27 -0.22
C ILE A 65 0.29 -12.98 -0.92
N GLY A 66 -0.46 -14.02 -1.26
CA GLY A 66 -1.79 -13.88 -1.87
C GLY A 66 -2.75 -13.09 -0.97
N ASN A 67 -2.72 -13.32 0.34
CA ASN A 67 -3.53 -12.58 1.31
C ASN A 67 -3.15 -11.09 1.38
N VAL A 68 -1.85 -10.77 1.32
CA VAL A 68 -1.36 -9.38 1.31
C VAL A 68 -1.80 -8.68 0.02
N ALA A 69 -1.54 -9.29 -1.14
CA ALA A 69 -1.94 -8.75 -2.44
C ALA A 69 -3.46 -8.53 -2.51
N GLY A 70 -4.25 -9.56 -2.18
CA GLY A 70 -5.71 -9.49 -2.20
C GLY A 70 -6.28 -8.46 -1.21
N THR A 71 -5.63 -8.25 -0.06
CA THR A 71 -6.03 -7.21 0.89
C THR A 71 -5.78 -5.80 0.34
N LEU A 72 -4.62 -5.54 -0.24
CA LEU A 72 -4.32 -4.25 -0.86
C LEU A 72 -5.26 -3.96 -2.03
N GLU A 73 -5.47 -4.93 -2.93
CA GLU A 73 -6.39 -4.77 -4.06
C GLU A 73 -7.81 -4.47 -3.60
N ARG A 74 -8.31 -5.21 -2.60
CA ARG A 74 -9.64 -5.00 -2.05
C ARG A 74 -9.77 -3.58 -1.47
N ARG A 75 -8.74 -3.09 -0.78
CA ARG A 75 -8.74 -1.73 -0.20
C ARG A 75 -8.66 -0.66 -1.28
N LEU A 76 -7.80 -0.80 -2.28
CA LEU A 76 -7.74 0.10 -3.42
C LEU A 76 -9.08 0.15 -4.17
N LYS A 77 -9.69 -1.01 -4.46
CA LYS A 77 -11.00 -1.08 -5.13
C LYS A 77 -12.09 -0.32 -4.35
N LYS A 78 -12.08 -0.37 -3.02
CA LYS A 78 -13.02 0.40 -2.18
C LYS A 78 -12.87 1.92 -2.31
N THR A 79 -11.72 2.41 -2.77
CA THR A 79 -11.47 3.85 -2.96
C THR A 79 -11.86 4.36 -4.35
N GLY A 80 -12.23 3.47 -5.28
CA GLY A 80 -12.66 3.85 -6.63
C GLY A 80 -11.52 4.50 -7.44
N TYR A 81 -11.81 5.63 -8.09
CA TYR A 81 -10.84 6.33 -8.94
C TYR A 81 -9.58 6.78 -8.19
N ASP A 82 -9.69 7.22 -6.94
CA ASP A 82 -8.55 7.64 -6.14
C ASP A 82 -7.56 6.47 -5.94
N GLY A 83 -8.07 5.24 -5.79
CA GLY A 83 -7.26 4.02 -5.73
C GLY A 83 -6.64 3.62 -7.06
N ALA A 84 -7.36 3.85 -8.16
CA ALA A 84 -6.81 3.62 -9.49
C ALA A 84 -5.64 4.57 -9.77
N MET A 85 -5.76 5.85 -9.39
CA MET A 85 -4.65 6.82 -9.46
C MET A 85 -3.45 6.34 -8.63
N ALA A 86 -3.69 5.90 -7.39
CA ALA A 86 -2.62 5.41 -6.52
C ALA A 86 -1.89 4.19 -7.11
N TYR A 87 -2.63 3.25 -7.69
CA TYR A 87 -2.06 2.10 -8.37
C TYR A 87 -1.20 2.51 -9.58
N LEU A 88 -1.66 3.47 -10.39
CA LEU A 88 -0.90 3.94 -11.55
C LEU A 88 0.40 4.65 -11.14
N VAL A 89 0.37 5.43 -10.06
CA VAL A 89 1.57 6.10 -9.56
C VAL A 89 2.57 5.07 -9.04
N TYR A 90 2.17 4.23 -8.08
CA TYR A 90 3.11 3.36 -7.39
C TYR A 90 3.44 2.08 -8.16
N SER A 91 2.45 1.40 -8.74
CA SER A 91 2.68 0.09 -9.40
C SER A 91 3.06 0.22 -10.87
N CYS A 92 2.67 1.31 -11.54
CA CYS A 92 3.02 1.55 -12.94
C CYS A 92 4.13 2.60 -13.13
N GLY A 93 4.55 3.31 -12.07
CA GLY A 93 5.62 4.30 -12.13
C GLY A 93 5.25 5.58 -12.89
N LEU A 94 3.95 5.88 -13.04
CA LEU A 94 3.53 7.14 -13.66
C LEU A 94 3.69 8.30 -12.68
N SER A 95 4.09 9.46 -13.19
CA SER A 95 4.11 10.69 -12.41
C SER A 95 2.69 11.16 -12.04
N TYR A 96 2.56 11.93 -10.96
CA TYR A 96 1.29 12.56 -10.59
C TYR A 96 0.74 13.46 -11.72
N HIS A 97 1.63 14.10 -12.48
CA HIS A 97 1.27 14.91 -13.64
C HIS A 97 0.61 14.08 -14.74
N GLU A 98 1.21 12.95 -15.13
CA GLU A 98 0.67 12.06 -16.16
C GLU A 98 -0.68 11.47 -15.74
N VAL A 99 -0.79 11.02 -14.49
CA VAL A 99 -2.05 10.52 -13.95
C VAL A 99 -3.11 11.63 -13.91
N GLY A 100 -2.76 12.85 -13.51
CA GLY A 100 -3.68 13.99 -13.56
C GLY A 100 -4.23 14.25 -14.97
N ARG A 101 -3.37 14.15 -15.99
CA ARG A 101 -3.80 14.26 -17.40
C ARG A 101 -4.75 13.15 -17.82
N LEU A 102 -4.49 11.90 -17.43
CA LEU A 102 -5.35 10.76 -17.74
C LEU A 102 -6.76 10.89 -17.14
N PHE A 103 -6.87 11.51 -15.96
CA PHE A 103 -8.13 11.69 -15.24
C PHE A 103 -8.72 13.09 -15.39
N CYS A 104 -8.13 13.94 -16.23
CA CYS A 104 -8.56 15.33 -16.45
C CYS A 104 -8.68 16.16 -15.15
N ILE A 105 -7.75 15.98 -14.21
CA ILE A 105 -7.70 16.73 -12.95
C ILE A 105 -6.33 17.39 -12.73
N PRO A 106 -6.25 18.52 -11.99
CA PRO A 106 -4.98 19.13 -11.67
C PRO A 106 -4.05 18.19 -10.89
N GLU A 107 -2.74 18.33 -11.10
CA GLU A 107 -1.71 17.53 -10.43
C GLU A 107 -1.83 17.62 -8.91
N ALA A 108 -2.00 18.83 -8.36
CA ALA A 108 -2.20 19.03 -6.92
C ALA A 108 -3.38 18.22 -6.37
N LYS A 109 -4.48 18.12 -7.12
CA LYS A 109 -5.64 17.32 -6.72
C LYS A 109 -5.38 15.82 -6.84
N THR A 110 -4.58 15.42 -7.83
CA THR A 110 -4.13 14.04 -8.01
C THR A 110 -3.31 13.59 -6.81
N ILE A 111 -2.34 14.40 -6.37
CA ILE A 111 -1.52 14.12 -5.17
C ILE A 111 -2.43 13.93 -3.95
N GLU A 112 -3.38 14.85 -3.72
CA GLU A 112 -4.32 14.76 -2.59
C GLU A 112 -5.16 13.47 -2.62
N ASN A 113 -5.72 13.13 -3.79
CA ASN A 113 -6.54 11.93 -3.95
C ASN A 113 -5.72 10.64 -3.75
N VAL A 114 -4.51 10.58 -4.31
CA VAL A 114 -3.59 9.45 -4.12
C VAL A 114 -3.24 9.30 -2.64
N GLU A 115 -2.83 10.38 -1.97
CA GLU A 115 -2.52 10.38 -0.54
C GLU A 115 -3.67 9.87 0.33
N LEU A 116 -4.89 10.34 0.05
CA LEU A 116 -6.08 9.89 0.76
C LEU A 116 -6.36 8.40 0.53
N ALA A 117 -6.19 7.90 -0.70
CA ALA A 117 -6.37 6.49 -1.01
C ALA A 117 -5.33 5.61 -0.28
N ILE A 118 -4.06 6.00 -0.26
CA ILE A 118 -3.00 5.28 0.47
C ILE A 118 -3.30 5.25 1.97
N ARG A 119 -3.67 6.39 2.56
CA ARG A 119 -4.05 6.46 3.98
C ARG A 119 -5.31 5.66 4.27
N TYR A 120 -6.24 5.55 3.31
CA TYR A 120 -7.38 4.65 3.45
C TYR A 120 -6.93 3.19 3.54
N CYS A 121 -5.95 2.80 2.72
CA CYS A 121 -5.39 1.44 2.68
C CYS A 121 -4.56 1.07 3.93
N CYS A 122 -4.20 2.03 4.77
CA CYS A 122 -3.43 1.79 6.00
C CYS A 122 -4.26 1.11 7.11
N GLY A 123 -3.57 0.32 7.95
CA GLY A 123 -4.08 -0.32 9.15
C GLY A 123 -4.26 -1.85 9.04
N ARG A 124 -4.21 -2.56 10.18
CA ARG A 124 -4.26 -4.04 10.19
C ARG A 124 -5.61 -4.61 9.71
N LYS A 125 -6.71 -3.97 10.07
CA LYS A 125 -8.07 -4.46 9.76
C LYS A 125 -8.69 -3.63 8.65
N ASP A 126 -9.57 -4.26 7.88
CA ASP A 126 -10.41 -3.52 6.95
C ASP A 126 -11.27 -2.51 7.69
N LYS A 127 -11.33 -1.30 7.14
CA LYS A 127 -12.16 -0.23 7.70
C LYS A 127 -13.63 -0.60 7.53
N ARG A 128 -14.39 -0.47 8.62
CA ARG A 128 -15.85 -0.61 8.62
C ARG A 128 -16.52 0.55 7.89
N SER A 129 -15.90 1.74 7.93
CA SER A 129 -16.39 2.91 7.24
C SER A 129 -16.11 2.85 5.73
N THR A 130 -17.01 3.44 4.96
CA THR A 130 -16.83 3.60 3.51
C THR A 130 -15.71 4.61 3.24
N TYR A 131 -15.10 4.53 2.05
CA TYR A 131 -14.09 5.52 1.64
C TYR A 131 -14.67 6.95 1.64
N TYR A 132 -15.93 7.12 1.25
CA TYR A 132 -16.62 8.40 1.31
C TYR A 132 -16.69 8.97 2.73
N GLN A 133 -17.07 8.16 3.72
CA GLN A 133 -17.10 8.57 5.13
C GLN A 133 -15.70 8.95 5.62
N TYR A 134 -14.68 8.18 5.24
CA TYR A 134 -13.29 8.48 5.57
C TYR A 134 -12.84 9.82 4.98
N LYS A 135 -13.12 10.07 3.69
CA LYS A 135 -12.79 11.32 2.99
C LYS A 135 -13.46 12.53 3.67
N LYS A 136 -14.73 12.39 4.07
CA LYS A 136 -15.44 13.43 4.83
C LYS A 136 -14.76 13.75 6.17
N ILE A 137 -14.40 12.74 6.96
CA ILE A 137 -13.71 12.94 8.24
C ILE A 137 -12.39 13.66 8.07
N CYS A 138 -11.58 13.28 7.06
CA CYS A 138 -10.31 13.93 6.78
C CYS A 138 -10.49 15.40 6.38
N HIS A 139 -11.51 15.70 5.57
CA HIS A 139 -11.85 17.06 5.17
C HIS A 139 -12.29 17.91 6.37
N ASP A 140 -13.19 17.39 7.21
CA ASP A 140 -13.68 18.10 8.40
C ASP A 140 -12.54 18.39 9.40
N TYR A 141 -11.61 17.44 9.56
CA TYR A 141 -10.41 17.63 10.39
C TYR A 141 -9.49 18.73 9.85
N ALA A 142 -9.24 18.75 8.53
CA ALA A 142 -8.42 19.78 7.90
C ALA A 142 -9.01 21.20 8.09
N GLN A 143 -10.34 21.34 7.94
CA GLN A 143 -11.03 22.61 8.16
C GLN A 143 -10.94 23.10 9.61
N ARG A 144 -11.09 22.19 10.60
CA ARG A 144 -10.95 22.56 12.02
C ARG A 144 -9.54 23.04 12.34
N LYS A 145 -8.53 22.31 11.87
CA LYS A 145 -7.13 22.68 12.09
C LYS A 145 -6.77 24.03 11.47
N GLN A 146 -7.34 24.38 10.32
CA GLN A 146 -7.12 25.68 9.69
C GLN A 146 -7.71 26.83 10.51
N LYS A 147 -8.88 26.62 11.15
CA LYS A 147 -9.51 27.58 12.06
C LYS A 147 -8.76 27.77 13.37
N GLU A 148 -7.99 26.77 13.82
CA GLU A 148 -7.15 26.89 15.02
C GLU A 148 -5.88 27.71 14.78
N ILE A 149 -5.49 27.90 13.51
CA ILE A 149 -4.27 28.62 13.11
C ILE A 149 -4.58 30.07 12.66
N THR A 150 -5.85 30.38 12.38
CA THR A 150 -6.32 31.70 11.93
C THR A 150 -6.96 32.46 13.08
#